data_AF-A0A6N2WBT9-F1
#
_entry.id   AF-A0A6N2WBT9-F1
#
_cell.length_a   1.000
_cell.length_b   1.000
_cell.length_c   1.000
_cell.angle_alpha   90.00
_cell.angle_beta   90.00
_cell.angle_gamma   90.00
#
_symmetry.space_group_name_H-M   'P 1'
#
loop_
_entity.id
_entity.type
_entity.pdbx_description
1 polymer ?
#
loop_
_entity_poly.entity_id
_entity_poly.type
_entity_poly.pdbx_seq_one_letter_code
_entity_poly.pdbx_strand_id
1 'polypeptide(L)'
;MGDFFEDLGKRITETAGAVTKKTEEVVETQKIKSQIRVEERNKERDLQHLGKLVYDRFQKGEVIDTAFVELCEAVAQHEDAVQSYLKELAQLKGMELCKNCKGELESDMAYCPKCGTKVEEEIHFDTEETEETAADEGADDSAMQTVEDTETVSEEEV
;
A
#
# COMPACT_ATOMS: atom_id res chain seq x y z
N MET A 1 37.44 19.22 67.03
CA MET A 1 37.00 18.44 65.85
C MET A 1 35.52 18.06 66.06
N GLY A 2 34.61 19.03 66.04
CA GLY A 2 33.18 18.82 66.36
C GLY A 2 32.23 19.62 65.47
N ASP A 3 32.67 20.80 65.02
CA ASP A 3 31.82 21.73 64.26
C ASP A 3 31.32 21.20 62.90
N PHE A 4 32.05 20.29 62.26
CA PHE A 4 31.65 19.74 60.97
C PHE A 4 30.47 18.76 61.05
N PHE A 5 30.36 18.00 62.15
CA PHE A 5 29.25 17.06 62.35
C PHE A 5 28.00 17.75 62.90
N GLU A 6 28.16 18.82 63.70
CA GLU A 6 27.02 19.62 64.16
C GLU A 6 26.39 20.43 63.03
N ASP A 7 27.19 21.03 62.14
CA ASP A 7 26.66 21.80 61.00
C ASP A 7 26.04 20.88 59.93
N LEU A 8 26.56 19.66 59.78
CA LEU A 8 25.94 18.65 58.94
C LEU A 8 24.64 18.11 59.55
N GLY A 9 24.60 17.90 60.87
CA GLY A 9 23.40 17.49 61.60
C GLY A 9 22.28 18.54 61.55
N LYS A 10 22.62 19.84 61.68
CA LYS A 10 21.66 20.95 61.56
C LYS A 10 21.08 21.04 60.15
N ARG A 11 21.91 20.97 59.10
CA ARG A 11 21.45 21.00 57.70
C ARG A 11 20.63 19.77 57.30
N ILE A 12 20.96 18.58 57.78
CA ILE A 12 20.16 17.37 57.53
C ILE A 12 18.78 17.47 58.18
N THR A 13 18.71 18.02 59.40
CA THR A 13 17.44 18.19 60.13
C THR A 13 16.50 19.18 59.44
N GLU A 14 17.04 20.25 58.83
CA GLU A 14 16.26 21.20 58.04
C GLU A 14 15.78 20.65 56.68
N THR A 15 16.42 19.59 56.16
CA THR A 15 16.12 19.03 54.83
C THR A 15 15.28 17.74 54.88
N ALA A 16 15.07 17.15 56.05
CA ALA A 16 14.37 15.87 56.23
C ALA A 16 12.89 15.89 55.81
N GLY A 17 12.22 17.05 55.81
CA GLY A 17 10.80 17.17 55.46
C GLY A 17 10.50 17.19 53.95
N ALA A 18 11.49 17.52 53.10
CA ALA A 18 11.27 17.75 51.66
C ALA A 18 11.57 16.53 50.77
N VAL A 19 12.29 15.54 51.28
CA VAL A 19 12.69 14.33 50.51
C VAL A 19 11.55 13.31 50.46
N THR A 20 10.80 13.14 51.55
CA THR A 20 9.73 12.12 51.66
C THR A 20 8.49 12.45 50.80
N LYS A 21 8.09 13.73 50.70
CA LYS A 21 6.96 14.14 49.85
C LYS A 21 7.26 13.99 48.35
N LYS A 22 8.49 14.31 47.94
CA LYS A 22 8.92 14.15 46.54
C LYS A 22 8.94 12.68 46.09
N THR A 23 9.19 11.73 46.99
CA THR A 23 9.16 10.30 46.64
C THR A 23 7.74 9.79 46.40
N GLU A 24 6.75 10.26 47.17
CA GLU A 24 5.34 9.91 47.00
C GLU A 24 4.78 10.45 45.68
N GLU A 25 5.03 11.73 45.39
CA GLU A 25 4.64 12.38 44.13
C GLU A 25 5.22 11.68 42.88
N VAL A 26 6.46 11.17 42.98
CA VAL A 26 7.11 10.44 41.87
C VAL A 26 6.43 9.09 41.64
N VAL A 27 6.07 8.36 42.70
CA VAL A 27 5.38 7.07 42.58
C VAL A 27 3.98 7.26 42.00
N GLU A 28 3.25 8.27 42.46
CA GLU A 28 1.94 8.61 41.89
C GLU A 28 2.05 9.00 40.41
N THR A 29 3.05 9.81 40.05
CA THR A 29 3.32 10.18 38.66
C THR A 29 3.63 8.95 37.80
N GLN A 30 4.44 8.01 38.28
CA GLN A 30 4.74 6.77 37.56
C GLN A 30 3.50 5.88 37.40
N LYS A 31 2.67 5.78 38.44
CA LYS A 31 1.40 5.04 38.39
C LYS A 31 0.46 5.62 37.33
N ILE A 32 0.27 6.94 37.31
CA ILE A 32 -0.57 7.62 36.31
C ILE A 32 0.01 7.41 34.90
N LYS A 33 1.32 7.56 34.70
CA LYS A 33 1.96 7.29 33.39
C LYS A 33 1.77 5.86 32.93
N SER A 34 1.82 4.88 33.84
CA SER A 34 1.54 3.48 33.50
C SER A 34 0.08 3.28 33.08
N GLN A 35 -0.86 3.92 33.76
CA GLN A 35 -2.28 3.86 33.40
C GLN A 35 -2.52 4.47 32.01
N ILE A 36 -1.92 5.62 31.70
CA ILE A 36 -1.98 6.24 30.37
C ILE A 36 -1.53 5.24 29.28
N ARG A 37 -0.38 4.59 29.48
CA ARG A 37 0.13 3.59 28.51
C ARG A 37 -0.77 2.36 28.36
N VAL A 38 -1.56 2.02 29.38
CA VAL A 38 -2.56 0.94 29.27
C VAL A 38 -3.73 1.42 28.42
N GLU A 39 -4.26 2.60 28.70
CA GLU A 39 -5.37 3.17 27.94
C GLU A 39 -5.01 3.44 26.47
N GLU A 40 -3.80 3.91 26.20
CA GLU A 40 -3.31 4.08 24.82
C GLU A 40 -3.30 2.76 24.04
N ARG A 41 -2.90 1.65 24.69
CA ARG A 41 -2.92 0.32 24.09
C ARG A 41 -4.33 -0.23 23.92
N ASN A 42 -5.25 0.09 24.84
CA ASN A 42 -6.65 -0.27 24.71
C ASN A 42 -7.28 0.46 23.52
N LYS A 43 -7.07 1.78 23.42
CA LYS A 43 -7.50 2.60 22.28
C LYS A 43 -7.01 2.03 20.95
N GLU A 44 -5.72 1.69 20.86
CA GLU A 44 -5.15 1.09 19.65
C GLU A 44 -5.84 -0.23 19.29
N ARG A 45 -6.09 -1.09 20.28
CA ARG A 45 -6.81 -2.35 20.09
C ARG A 45 -8.24 -2.10 19.60
N ASP A 46 -8.95 -1.14 20.17
CA ASP A 46 -10.31 -0.79 19.78
C ASP A 46 -10.39 -0.26 18.33
N LEU A 47 -9.41 0.55 17.91
CA LEU A 47 -9.29 1.02 16.54
C LEU A 47 -9.05 -0.14 15.55
N GLN A 48 -8.20 -1.11 15.92
CA GLN A 48 -8.00 -2.31 15.12
C GLN A 48 -9.27 -3.16 15.01
N HIS A 49 -10.01 -3.32 16.12
CA HIS A 49 -11.31 -4.00 16.11
C HIS A 49 -12.33 -3.28 15.23
N LEU A 50 -12.35 -1.95 15.27
CA LEU A 50 -13.21 -1.15 14.39
C LEU A 50 -12.86 -1.39 12.92
N GLY A 51 -11.57 -1.32 12.55
CA GLY A 51 -11.13 -1.60 11.19
C GLY A 51 -11.50 -3.01 10.70
N LYS A 52 -11.39 -4.01 11.58
CA LYS A 52 -11.83 -5.37 11.29
C LYS A 52 -13.34 -5.45 11.07
N LEU A 53 -14.14 -4.81 11.93
CA LEU A 53 -15.59 -4.79 11.80
C LEU A 53 -16.04 -4.15 10.49
N VAL A 54 -15.40 -3.04 10.10
CA VAL A 54 -15.62 -2.37 8.82
C VAL A 54 -15.29 -3.33 7.68
N TYR A 55 -14.11 -3.95 7.69
CA TYR A 55 -13.71 -4.88 6.64
C TYR A 55 -14.64 -6.12 6.53
N ASP A 56 -15.04 -6.69 7.66
CA ASP A 56 -15.98 -7.83 7.71
C ASP A 56 -17.35 -7.46 7.12
N ARG A 57 -17.82 -6.22 7.34
CA ARG A 57 -19.07 -5.70 6.73
C ARG A 57 -18.93 -5.48 5.23
N PHE A 58 -17.79 -4.95 4.79
CA PHE A 58 -17.48 -4.78 3.37
C PHE A 58 -17.50 -6.12 2.64
N GLN A 59 -16.87 -7.16 3.20
CA GLN A 59 -16.88 -8.51 2.61
C GLN A 59 -18.28 -9.11 2.47
N LYS A 60 -19.22 -8.72 3.34
CA LYS A 60 -20.63 -9.16 3.29
C LYS A 60 -21.49 -8.34 2.32
N GLY A 61 -20.92 -7.32 1.67
CA GLY A 61 -21.67 -6.39 0.84
C GLY A 61 -22.64 -5.51 1.63
N GLU A 62 -22.46 -5.40 2.95
CA GLU A 62 -23.21 -4.44 3.76
C GLU A 62 -22.70 -3.04 3.43
N VAL A 63 -23.61 -2.13 3.03
CA VAL A 63 -23.25 -0.74 2.73
C VAL A 63 -22.74 -0.07 3.99
N ILE A 64 -21.42 0.10 4.06
CA ILE A 64 -20.76 0.97 5.01
C ILE A 64 -21.01 2.39 4.53
N ASP A 65 -21.53 3.22 5.43
CA ASP A 65 -21.90 4.63 5.28
C ASP A 65 -21.35 5.32 4.01
N THR A 66 -22.19 6.02 3.26
CA THR A 66 -21.83 6.64 1.96
C THR A 66 -20.62 7.58 2.07
N ALA A 67 -20.41 8.20 3.23
CA ALA A 67 -19.23 9.02 3.51
C ALA A 67 -17.89 8.23 3.47
N PHE A 68 -17.91 6.92 3.78
CA PHE A 68 -16.74 6.06 3.66
C PHE A 68 -16.42 5.74 2.20
N VAL A 69 -17.45 5.52 1.38
CA VAL A 69 -17.31 5.30 -0.06
C VAL A 69 -16.68 6.52 -0.72
N GLU A 70 -17.18 7.73 -0.43
CA GLU A 70 -16.63 8.99 -0.96
C GLU A 70 -15.14 9.17 -0.59
N LEU A 71 -14.75 8.82 0.64
CA LEU A 71 -13.35 8.87 1.07
C LEU A 71 -12.48 7.83 0.35
N CYS A 72 -12.98 6.61 0.16
CA CYS A 72 -12.27 5.58 -0.60
C CYS A 72 -12.10 5.97 -2.07
N GLU A 73 -13.12 6.56 -2.69
CA GLU A 73 -13.06 7.08 -4.07
C GLU A 73 -12.04 8.22 -4.18
N ALA A 74 -12.01 9.16 -3.23
CA ALA A 74 -11.01 10.21 -3.19
C ALA A 74 -9.58 9.66 -3.04
N VAL A 75 -9.38 8.66 -2.19
CA VAL A 75 -8.07 7.98 -2.04
C VAL A 75 -7.66 7.31 -3.35
N ALA A 76 -8.56 6.60 -4.02
CA ALA A 76 -8.27 5.97 -5.32
C ALA A 76 -7.87 7.00 -6.38
N GLN A 77 -8.59 8.13 -6.47
CA GLN A 77 -8.25 9.24 -7.38
C GLN A 77 -6.84 9.80 -7.10
N HIS A 78 -6.47 9.95 -5.83
CA HIS A 78 -5.13 10.40 -5.46
C HIS A 78 -4.04 9.37 -5.84
N GLU A 79 -4.30 8.07 -5.66
CA GLU A 79 -3.36 7.02 -6.05
C GLU A 79 -3.16 6.96 -7.57
N ASP A 80 -4.22 7.18 -8.36
CA ASP A 80 -4.15 7.26 -9.82
C ASP A 80 -3.36 8.48 -10.29
N ALA A 81 -3.58 9.64 -9.67
CA ALA A 81 -2.80 10.85 -9.96
C ALA A 81 -1.31 10.67 -9.61
N VAL A 82 -1.01 10.03 -8.48
CA VAL A 82 0.39 9.69 -8.14
C VAL A 82 0.99 8.75 -9.18
N GLN A 83 0.23 7.78 -9.68
CA GLN A 83 0.71 6.89 -10.74
C GLN A 83 0.97 7.63 -12.06
N SER A 84 0.11 8.57 -12.46
CA SER A 84 0.35 9.35 -13.68
C SER A 84 1.62 10.20 -13.54
N TYR A 85 1.81 10.87 -12.40
CA TYR A 85 3.02 11.65 -12.15
C TYR A 85 4.28 10.81 -12.10
N LEU A 86 4.22 9.61 -11.51
CA LEU A 86 5.36 8.69 -11.52
C LEU A 86 5.69 8.22 -12.95
N LYS A 87 4.67 7.98 -13.78
CA LYS A 87 4.87 7.58 -15.20
C LYS A 87 5.52 8.72 -15.99
N GLU A 88 5.03 9.95 -15.84
CA GLU A 88 5.62 11.14 -16.45
C GLU A 88 7.08 11.32 -16.01
N LEU A 89 7.37 11.16 -14.71
CA LEU A 89 8.73 11.23 -14.18
C LEU A 89 9.64 10.15 -14.79
N ALA A 90 9.16 8.92 -14.91
CA ALA A 90 9.90 7.81 -15.48
C ALA A 90 10.19 8.05 -16.98
N GLN A 91 9.20 8.51 -17.75
CA GLN A 91 9.37 8.87 -19.15
C GLN A 91 10.41 9.98 -19.35
N LEU A 92 10.40 11.02 -18.52
CA LEU A 92 11.41 12.08 -18.54
C LEU A 92 12.83 11.56 -18.26
N LYS A 93 12.96 10.44 -17.54
CA LYS A 93 14.22 9.76 -17.24
C LYS A 93 14.59 8.66 -18.25
N GLY A 94 13.72 8.37 -19.23
CA GLY A 94 13.88 7.23 -20.13
C GLY A 94 13.77 5.87 -19.43
N MET A 95 12.99 5.80 -18.36
CA MET A 95 12.80 4.61 -17.51
C MET A 95 11.33 4.18 -17.51
N GLU A 96 11.07 2.92 -17.16
CA GLU A 96 9.74 2.36 -16.95
C GLU A 96 9.42 2.20 -15.46
N LEU A 97 8.17 1.88 -15.13
CA LEU A 97 7.75 1.59 -13.76
C LEU A 97 7.36 0.12 -13.61
N CYS A 98 7.80 -0.50 -12.51
CA CYS A 98 7.38 -1.85 -12.16
C CYS A 98 5.86 -1.93 -11.94
N LYS A 99 5.20 -2.85 -12.67
CA LYS A 99 3.75 -3.10 -12.59
C LYS A 99 3.25 -3.43 -11.17
N ASN A 100 4.11 -3.97 -10.31
CA ASN A 100 3.74 -4.36 -8.94
C ASN A 100 4.05 -3.25 -7.91
N CYS A 101 5.30 -2.81 -7.81
CA CYS A 101 5.72 -1.91 -6.73
C CYS A 101 5.93 -0.44 -7.16
N LYS A 102 5.74 -0.11 -8.44
CA LYS A 102 5.93 1.24 -9.01
C LYS A 102 7.36 1.78 -8.87
N GLY A 103 8.35 0.91 -8.64
CA GLY A 103 9.76 1.27 -8.68
C GLY A 103 10.24 1.51 -10.11
N GLU A 104 11.16 2.46 -10.30
CA GLU A 104 11.81 2.75 -11.58
C GLU A 104 12.59 1.51 -12.09
N LEU A 105 12.48 1.22 -13.38
CA LEU A 105 13.10 0.12 -14.11
C LEU A 105 13.80 0.66 -15.36
N GLU A 106 14.99 0.15 -15.66
CA GLU A 106 15.64 0.38 -16.95
C GLU A 106 15.12 -0.64 -17.98
N SER A 107 15.21 -0.30 -19.27
CA SER A 107 14.57 -1.01 -20.38
C SER A 107 15.03 -2.47 -20.58
N ASP A 108 16.12 -2.90 -19.94
CA ASP A 108 16.76 -4.21 -20.09
C ASP A 108 16.71 -5.08 -18.83
N MET A 109 15.92 -4.68 -17.81
CA MET A 109 15.84 -5.41 -16.54
C MET A 109 14.84 -6.55 -16.58
N ALA A 110 15.29 -7.81 -16.48
CA ALA A 110 14.41 -8.99 -16.41
C ALA A 110 13.62 -9.13 -15.09
N TYR A 111 14.06 -8.50 -14.00
CA TYR A 111 13.41 -8.53 -12.68
C TYR A 111 13.53 -7.17 -11.99
N CYS A 112 12.48 -6.75 -11.30
CA CYS A 112 12.50 -5.50 -10.54
C CYS A 112 13.48 -5.59 -9.36
N PRO A 113 14.47 -4.70 -9.26
CA PRO A 113 15.47 -4.73 -8.18
C PRO A 113 14.89 -4.39 -6.80
N LYS A 114 13.71 -3.76 -6.73
CA LYS A 114 13.06 -3.39 -5.46
C LYS A 114 12.17 -4.50 -4.89
N CYS A 115 11.43 -5.23 -5.72
CA CYS A 115 10.42 -6.18 -5.25
C CYS A 115 10.54 -7.59 -5.84
N GLY A 116 11.48 -7.84 -6.75
CA GLY A 116 11.72 -9.15 -7.36
C GLY A 116 10.67 -9.58 -8.38
N THR A 117 9.70 -8.73 -8.73
CA THR A 117 8.70 -9.06 -9.76
C THR A 117 9.36 -9.17 -11.12
N LYS A 118 9.11 -10.26 -11.85
CA LYS A 118 9.61 -10.45 -13.22
C LYS A 118 9.03 -9.37 -14.12
N VAL A 119 9.89 -8.73 -14.91
CA VAL A 119 9.49 -7.78 -15.94
C VAL A 119 9.25 -8.59 -17.20
N GLU A 120 8.07 -8.44 -17.79
CA GLU A 120 7.74 -9.08 -19.06
C GLU A 120 8.32 -8.19 -20.17
N GLU A 121 9.30 -8.70 -20.91
CA GLU A 121 9.88 -8.02 -22.07
C GLU A 121 8.84 -8.01 -23.21
N GLU A 122 8.30 -6.83 -23.54
CA GLU A 122 7.72 -6.64 -24.87
C GLU A 122 8.89 -6.37 -25.83
N ILE A 123 9.28 -7.42 -26.55
CA ILE A 123 10.21 -7.40 -27.68
C ILE A 123 9.76 -6.34 -28.70
N HIS A 124 10.44 -5.19 -28.69
CA HIS A 124 10.32 -4.16 -29.72
C HIS A 124 11.04 -4.67 -30.97
N PHE A 125 10.29 -5.07 -31.99
CA PHE A 125 10.84 -5.30 -33.33
C PHE A 125 10.92 -3.94 -34.01
N ASP A 126 12.13 -3.40 -34.16
CA ASP A 126 12.36 -2.21 -34.97
C ASP A 126 12.01 -2.55 -36.42
N THR A 127 10.87 -2.04 -36.89
CA THR A 127 10.53 -2.00 -38.32
C THR A 127 11.41 -0.95 -38.99
N GLU A 128 12.46 -1.40 -39.67
CA GLU A 128 13.09 -0.61 -40.73
C GLU A 128 12.21 -0.73 -42.00
N GLU A 129 11.55 0.38 -42.37
CA GLU A 129 11.00 0.57 -43.71
C GLU A 129 12.16 0.70 -44.71
N THR A 130 12.11 -0.08 -45.80
CA THR A 130 12.65 0.38 -47.09
C THR A 130 11.70 -0.03 -48.22
N GLU A 131 11.38 0.98 -49.02
CA GLU A 131 10.44 1.06 -50.12
C GLU A 131 10.76 0.18 -51.36
N GLU A 132 9.68 -0.18 -52.06
CA GLU A 132 9.48 -0.30 -53.52
C GLU A 132 10.29 -1.31 -54.37
N THR A 133 9.60 -2.23 -55.07
CA THR A 133 9.16 -2.06 -56.48
C THR A 133 8.65 -3.36 -57.15
N ALA A 134 7.61 -3.18 -57.98
CA ALA A 134 7.29 -3.82 -59.27
C ALA A 134 6.84 -5.32 -59.38
N ALA A 135 5.55 -5.45 -59.72
CA ALA A 135 4.94 -6.22 -60.82
C ALA A 135 5.30 -7.70 -61.08
N ASP A 136 4.30 -8.59 -61.05
CA ASP A 136 3.85 -9.36 -62.23
C ASP A 136 2.48 -10.04 -62.00
N GLU A 137 1.73 -10.22 -63.08
CA GLU A 137 0.34 -10.66 -63.19
C GLU A 137 0.14 -12.19 -63.03
N GLY A 138 -1.10 -12.63 -62.77
CA GLY A 138 -1.48 -14.04 -62.94
C GLY A 138 -2.83 -14.42 -62.35
N ALA A 139 -3.86 -14.43 -63.20
CA ALA A 139 -5.19 -14.96 -62.93
C ALA A 139 -5.19 -16.49 -62.73
N ASP A 140 -6.07 -17.04 -61.88
CA ASP A 140 -7.05 -18.06 -62.28
C ASP A 140 -8.18 -18.21 -61.23
N ASP A 141 -9.34 -18.47 -61.79
CA ASP A 141 -10.67 -18.78 -61.28
C ASP A 141 -10.72 -20.12 -60.51
N SER A 142 -11.67 -20.29 -59.59
CA SER A 142 -12.63 -21.41 -59.60
C SER A 142 -13.37 -21.58 -58.24
N ALA A 143 -14.66 -21.25 -58.29
CA ALA A 143 -15.79 -22.05 -57.83
C ALA A 143 -15.76 -22.80 -56.47
N MET A 144 -16.67 -22.36 -55.59
CA MET A 144 -17.82 -23.13 -55.07
C MET A 144 -17.56 -24.46 -54.34
N GLN A 145 -17.84 -24.48 -53.03
CA GLN A 145 -18.82 -25.43 -52.49
C GLN A 145 -19.44 -24.96 -51.17
N THR A 146 -20.73 -24.61 -51.23
CA THR A 146 -21.69 -24.73 -50.13
C THR A 146 -22.20 -26.17 -50.07
N VAL A 147 -22.41 -26.72 -48.88
CA VAL A 147 -23.64 -27.38 -48.35
C VAL A 147 -23.31 -27.88 -46.93
N GLU A 148 -24.04 -27.44 -45.90
CA GLU A 148 -25.11 -28.19 -45.18
C GLU A 148 -24.52 -29.43 -44.48
N ASP A 149 -24.60 -29.56 -43.15
CA ASP A 149 -25.85 -29.95 -42.49
C ASP A 149 -26.08 -29.36 -41.09
N THR A 150 -27.36 -29.17 -40.87
CA THR A 150 -28.13 -28.67 -39.74
C THR A 150 -28.46 -29.74 -38.69
N GLU A 151 -28.86 -29.25 -37.50
CA GLU A 151 -29.78 -29.86 -36.50
C GLU A 151 -29.27 -31.07 -35.67
N THR A 152 -29.31 -31.01 -34.34
CA THR A 152 -30.54 -31.15 -33.52
C THR A 152 -30.20 -30.77 -32.06
N VAL A 153 -30.91 -29.80 -31.47
CA VAL A 153 -32.12 -29.92 -30.62
C VAL A 153 -31.83 -30.27 -29.15
N SER A 154 -32.55 -29.48 -28.36
CA SER A 154 -32.62 -29.17 -26.95
C SER A 154 -33.13 -30.27 -26.01
N GLU A 155 -33.22 -29.84 -24.74
CA GLU A 155 -34.03 -30.36 -23.61
C GLU A 155 -33.35 -31.44 -22.77
N GLU A 156 -33.54 -31.57 -21.46
CA GLU A 156 -34.03 -30.78 -20.30
C GLU A 156 -33.88 -31.77 -19.11
N GLU A 157 -34.25 -31.35 -17.89
CA GLU A 157 -34.52 -32.17 -16.69
C GLU A 157 -33.28 -32.47 -15.81
N VAL A 158 -33.24 -32.20 -14.49
CA VAL A 158 -34.24 -31.90 -13.42
C VAL A 158 -33.57 -31.01 -12.37
#